data_AF-A0A1I4AP73-F1
#
_entry.id   AF-A0A1I4AP73-F1
#
_cell.length_a   1.000
_cell.length_b   1.000
_cell.length_c   1.000
_cell.angle_alpha   90.00
_cell.angle_beta   90.00
_cell.angle_gamma   90.00
#
_symmetry.space_group_name_H-M   'P 1'
#
loop_
_entity.id
_entity.type
_entity.pdbx_description
1 polymer ?
#
loop_
_entity_poly.entity_id
_entity_poly.type
_entity_poly.pdbx_seq_one_letter_code
_entity_poly.pdbx_strand_id
1 'polypeptide(L)'
;MALGLLLAMAGCAPLPAPRIAPPAPAATTPAPPPPSLAVRLRREAWLTRFWEQLTPTQRRRVLSRLRRGDTPLARTEAEAAPVWDGLGLPERNALVFGPGLPRAAAATD
;
A
#
# COMPACT_ATOMS: atom_id res chain seq x y z
N MET A 1 -26.17 64.60 10.47
CA MET A 1 -27.48 64.12 10.99
C MET A 1 -28.41 64.03 9.80
N ALA A 2 -28.52 62.87 9.15
CA ALA A 2 -29.36 61.72 9.50
C ALA A 2 -30.83 61.92 9.08
N LEU A 3 -31.22 61.34 7.93
CA LEU A 3 -32.52 60.72 7.59
C LEU A 3 -32.41 60.30 6.10
N GLY A 4 -32.65 59.08 5.67
CA GLY A 4 -33.42 57.98 6.25
C GLY A 4 -34.08 57.30 5.06
N LEU A 5 -33.42 56.27 4.56
CA LEU A 5 -33.66 55.53 3.32
C LEU A 5 -35.09 54.96 3.23
N LEU A 6 -35.74 55.13 2.08
CA LEU A 6 -36.93 54.38 1.66
C LEU A 6 -36.52 53.10 0.92
N LEU A 7 -37.42 52.11 0.94
CA LEU A 7 -37.49 50.87 0.14
C LEU A 7 -36.63 49.69 0.65
N ALA A 8 -37.08 48.43 0.68
CA ALA A 8 -38.31 47.81 0.20
C ALA A 8 -38.52 46.45 0.92
N MET A 9 -39.78 46.10 1.10
CA MET A 9 -40.25 44.74 1.43
C MET A 9 -39.91 43.78 0.28
N ALA A 10 -39.25 42.66 0.58
CA ALA A 10 -39.26 41.47 -0.27
C ALA A 10 -39.18 40.23 0.62
N GLY A 11 -40.33 39.60 0.85
CA GLY A 11 -40.44 38.37 1.62
C GLY A 11 -39.66 37.25 0.94
N CYS A 12 -38.63 36.74 1.62
CA CYS A 12 -38.04 35.46 1.27
C CYS A 12 -38.93 34.35 1.83
N ALA A 13 -39.75 33.75 0.97
CA ALA A 13 -40.28 32.43 1.23
C ALA A 13 -39.10 31.44 1.30
N PRO A 14 -39.00 30.57 2.33
CA PRO A 14 -37.93 29.59 2.40
C PRO A 14 -38.07 28.60 1.24
N LEU A 15 -37.04 28.52 0.39
CA LEU A 15 -36.90 27.44 -0.59
C LEU A 15 -36.90 26.09 0.15
N PRO A 16 -37.59 25.06 -0.36
CA PRO A 16 -37.46 23.70 0.15
C PRO A 16 -36.02 23.22 -0.06
N ALA A 17 -35.35 22.86 1.04
CA ALA A 17 -34.01 22.30 1.00
C ALA A 17 -33.98 21.00 0.17
N PRO A 18 -33.01 20.82 -0.73
CA PRO A 18 -32.83 19.54 -1.41
C PRO A 18 -32.51 18.48 -0.36
N ARG A 19 -33.37 17.45 -0.25
CA ARG A 19 -33.05 16.25 0.52
C ARG A 19 -31.89 15.55 -0.18
N ILE A 20 -30.68 15.76 0.32
CA ILE A 20 -29.53 14.93 -0.02
C ILE A 20 -29.89 13.51 0.43
N ALA A 21 -30.21 12.64 -0.51
CA ALA A 21 -30.35 11.22 -0.23
C ALA A 21 -29.01 10.71 0.34
N PRO A 22 -29.00 9.87 1.38
CA PRO A 22 -27.76 9.27 1.86
C PRO A 22 -27.07 8.55 0.70
N PRO A 23 -25.74 8.65 0.56
CA PRO A 23 -25.02 7.95 -0.49
C PRO A 23 -25.33 6.46 -0.37
N ALA A 24 -25.79 5.85 -1.45
CA ALA A 24 -25.95 4.41 -1.53
C ALA A 24 -24.63 3.72 -1.13
N PRO A 25 -24.66 2.61 -0.38
CA PRO A 25 -23.44 1.88 -0.03
C PRO A 25 -22.70 1.54 -1.33
N ALA A 26 -21.46 2.01 -1.45
CA ALA A 26 -20.62 1.70 -2.60
C ALA A 26 -20.55 0.18 -2.76
N ALA A 27 -20.96 -0.33 -3.92
CA ALA A 27 -20.76 -1.72 -4.26
C ALA A 27 -19.27 -2.05 -4.06
N THR A 28 -18.98 -2.98 -3.16
CA THR A 28 -17.61 -3.41 -2.89
C THR A 28 -17.15 -4.23 -4.09
N THR A 29 -16.50 -3.60 -5.06
CA THR A 29 -15.90 -4.32 -6.19
C THR A 29 -14.84 -5.26 -5.60
N PRO A 30 -14.88 -6.58 -5.91
CA PRO A 30 -13.89 -7.51 -5.41
C PRO A 30 -12.50 -7.06 -5.86
N ALA A 31 -11.56 -6.99 -4.92
CA ALA A 31 -10.18 -6.61 -5.21
C ALA A 31 -9.57 -7.59 -6.23
N PRO A 32 -8.81 -7.11 -7.22
CA PRO A 32 -8.17 -7.99 -8.18
C PRO A 32 -7.20 -8.93 -7.48
N PRO A 33 -7.03 -10.18 -7.98
CA PRO A 33 -6.14 -11.14 -7.38
C PRO A 33 -4.69 -10.62 -7.38
N PRO A 34 -3.87 -10.99 -6.38
CA PRO A 34 -2.48 -10.55 -6.34
C PRO A 34 -1.72 -11.09 -7.56
N PRO A 35 -0.80 -10.30 -8.15
CA PRO A 35 -0.02 -10.75 -9.30
C PRO A 35 0.86 -11.93 -8.92
N SER A 36 1.00 -12.87 -9.86
CA SER A 36 1.86 -14.06 -9.70
C SER A 36 3.32 -13.69 -9.49
N LEU A 37 4.10 -14.62 -8.91
CA LEU A 37 5.52 -14.44 -8.65
C LEU A 37 6.29 -14.06 -9.93
N ALA A 38 6.03 -14.74 -11.04
CA ALA A 38 6.68 -14.47 -12.32
C ALA A 38 6.38 -13.05 -12.84
N VAL A 39 5.16 -12.56 -12.68
CA VAL A 39 4.80 -11.17 -13.03
C VAL A 39 5.52 -10.19 -12.12
N ARG A 40 5.62 -10.48 -10.81
CA ARG A 40 6.35 -9.64 -9.86
C ARG A 40 7.84 -9.60 -10.16
N LEU A 41 8.49 -10.73 -10.41
CA LEU A 41 9.92 -10.77 -10.75
C LEU A 41 10.26 -10.00 -12.02
N ARG A 42 9.38 -10.02 -13.03
CA ARG A 42 9.57 -9.22 -14.25
C ARG A 42 9.53 -7.71 -13.97
N ARG A 43 8.67 -7.27 -13.05
CA ARG A 43 8.56 -5.86 -12.65
C ARG A 43 9.65 -5.45 -11.67
N GLU A 44 10.04 -6.38 -10.80
CA GLU A 44 10.90 -6.15 -9.63
C GLU A 44 12.14 -7.04 -9.73
N ALA A 45 12.85 -6.93 -10.87
CA ALA A 45 14.01 -7.77 -11.19
C ALA A 45 15.15 -7.67 -10.16
N TRP A 46 15.15 -6.65 -9.30
CA TRP A 46 16.13 -6.51 -8.23
C TRP A 46 15.96 -7.55 -7.11
N LEU A 47 14.79 -8.21 -6.97
CA LEU A 47 14.58 -9.27 -5.97
C LEU A 47 15.56 -10.44 -6.14
N THR A 48 16.03 -10.69 -7.37
CA THR A 48 16.97 -11.76 -7.69
C THR A 48 18.42 -11.37 -7.43
N ARG A 49 18.69 -10.11 -7.11
CA ARG A 49 20.05 -9.59 -6.94
C ARG A 49 20.56 -9.80 -5.52
N PHE A 50 21.88 -9.89 -5.40
CA PHE A 50 22.55 -9.86 -4.10
C PHE A 50 22.47 -8.48 -3.47
N TRP A 51 22.61 -8.40 -2.15
CA TRP A 51 22.55 -7.17 -1.37
C TRP A 51 23.44 -6.07 -1.94
N GLU A 52 24.67 -6.42 -2.34
CA GLU A 52 25.62 -5.44 -2.86
C GLU A 52 25.19 -4.80 -4.18
N GLN A 53 24.36 -5.48 -4.96
CA GLN A 53 23.84 -4.99 -6.24
C GLN A 53 22.54 -4.20 -6.09
N LEU A 54 22.01 -4.09 -4.86
CA LEU A 54 20.83 -3.29 -4.57
C LEU A 54 21.19 -1.80 -4.49
N THR A 55 20.30 -0.98 -5.03
CA THR A 55 20.39 0.47 -4.85
C THR A 55 20.15 0.85 -3.37
N PRO A 56 20.66 2.00 -2.90
CA PRO A 56 20.44 2.43 -1.53
C PRO A 56 18.95 2.49 -1.12
N THR A 57 18.07 2.86 -2.05
CA THR A 57 16.61 2.88 -1.81
C THR A 57 16.04 1.47 -1.60
N GLN A 58 16.52 0.49 -2.37
CA GLN A 58 16.13 -0.91 -2.21
C GLN A 58 16.64 -1.48 -0.88
N ARG A 59 17.92 -1.22 -0.54
CA ARG A 59 18.52 -1.63 0.76
C ARG A 59 17.71 -1.09 1.93
N ARG A 60 17.36 0.20 1.93
CA ARG A 60 16.50 0.82 2.96
C ARG A 60 15.13 0.17 3.05
N ARG A 61 14.52 -0.19 1.92
CA ARG A 61 13.21 -0.85 1.87
C ARG A 61 13.29 -2.25 2.49
N VAL A 62 14.29 -3.05 2.12
CA VAL A 62 14.53 -4.39 2.69
C VAL A 62 14.79 -4.29 4.19
N LEU A 63 15.71 -3.42 4.61
CA LEU A 63 16.01 -3.20 6.03
C LEU A 63 14.75 -2.81 6.82
N SER A 64 13.94 -1.90 6.28
CA SER A 64 12.68 -1.49 6.92
C SER A 64 11.70 -2.66 7.09
N ARG A 65 11.73 -3.65 6.18
CA ARG A 65 10.90 -4.86 6.27
C ARG A 65 11.47 -5.86 7.27
N LEU A 66 12.79 -6.10 7.26
CA LEU A 66 13.44 -6.99 8.23
C LEU A 66 13.31 -6.50 9.67
N ARG A 67 13.23 -5.18 9.87
CA ARG A 67 12.95 -4.55 11.16
C ARG A 67 11.49 -4.66 11.60
N ARG A 68 10.56 -4.92 10.67
CA ARG A 68 9.11 -4.96 10.92
C ARG A 68 8.62 -6.40 10.96
N GLY A 69 8.34 -6.90 12.16
CA GLY A 69 7.70 -8.19 12.40
C GLY A 69 7.72 -8.55 13.88
N ASP A 70 7.08 -9.67 14.21
CA ASP A 70 7.13 -10.43 15.48
C ASP A 70 8.50 -10.38 16.15
N THR A 71 9.50 -10.71 15.34
CA THR A 71 10.89 -10.81 15.72
C THR A 71 11.71 -10.15 14.63
N PRO A 72 12.41 -9.03 14.92
CA PRO A 72 13.21 -8.34 13.92
C PRO A 72 14.42 -9.21 13.54
N LEU A 73 14.56 -9.48 12.24
CA LEU A 73 15.64 -10.31 11.70
C LEU A 73 16.97 -9.55 11.51
N ALA A 74 16.89 -8.23 11.33
CA ALA A 74 18.04 -7.36 11.21
C ALA A 74 17.69 -5.94 11.69
N ARG A 75 18.62 -5.27 12.37
CA ARG A 75 18.50 -3.88 12.82
C ARG A 75 19.41 -2.94 12.02
N THR A 76 20.52 -3.46 11.52
CA THR A 76 21.54 -2.72 10.76
C THR A 76 21.65 -3.23 9.32
N GLU A 77 22.26 -2.45 8.43
CA GLU A 77 22.54 -2.90 7.05
C GLU A 77 23.52 -4.07 7.01
N ALA A 78 24.50 -4.08 7.92
CA ALA A 78 25.48 -5.16 8.04
C ALA A 78 24.83 -6.51 8.41
N GLU A 79 23.80 -6.48 9.26
CA GLU A 79 23.00 -7.66 9.58
C GLU A 79 22.03 -8.04 8.44
N ALA A 80 21.48 -7.04 7.74
CA ALA A 80 20.50 -7.27 6.68
C ALA A 80 21.10 -7.93 5.43
N ALA A 81 22.37 -7.64 5.12
CA ALA A 81 23.05 -8.18 3.95
C ALA A 81 23.07 -9.71 3.88
N PRO A 82 23.64 -10.44 4.88
CA PRO A 82 23.67 -11.90 4.86
C PRO A 82 22.27 -12.51 4.96
N VAL A 83 21.34 -11.85 5.68
CA VAL A 83 19.95 -12.30 5.77
C VAL A 83 19.30 -12.24 4.39
N TRP A 84 19.37 -11.11 3.70
CA TRP A 84 18.81 -10.94 2.35
C TRP A 84 19.38 -11.97 1.37
N ASP A 85 20.71 -12.14 1.38
CA ASP A 85 21.40 -13.04 0.45
C ASP A 85 21.06 -14.51 0.72
N GLY A 86 20.82 -14.89 1.98
CA GLY A 86 20.38 -16.23 2.37
C GLY A 86 18.91 -16.54 2.08
N LEU A 87 18.06 -15.54 1.85
CA LEU A 87 16.65 -15.77 1.51
C LEU A 87 16.51 -16.25 0.05
N GLY A 88 15.62 -17.22 -0.17
CA GLY A 88 15.16 -17.61 -1.50
C GLY A 88 14.24 -16.56 -2.13
N LEU A 89 13.98 -16.69 -3.44
CA LEU A 89 13.12 -15.75 -4.17
C LEU A 89 11.69 -15.65 -3.59
N PRO A 90 11.02 -16.76 -3.22
CA PRO A 90 9.69 -16.69 -2.60
C PRO A 90 9.71 -15.90 -1.28
N GLU A 91 10.72 -16.13 -0.43
CA GLU A 91 10.88 -15.48 0.86
C GLU A 91 11.19 -13.98 0.68
N ARG A 92 12.08 -13.62 -0.25
CA ARG A 92 12.37 -12.22 -0.59
C ARG A 92 11.13 -11.50 -1.08
N ASN A 93 10.33 -12.14 -1.95
CA ASN A 93 9.08 -11.56 -2.41
C ASN A 93 8.09 -11.36 -1.25
N ALA A 94 7.93 -12.38 -0.39
CA ALA A 94 7.04 -12.32 0.77
C ALA A 94 7.46 -11.24 1.78
N LEU A 95 8.77 -11.07 2.01
CA LEU A 95 9.32 -10.02 2.86
C LEU A 95 8.96 -8.61 2.34
N VAL A 96 9.07 -8.38 1.04
CA VAL A 96 8.91 -7.05 0.44
C VAL A 96 7.44 -6.68 0.21
N PHE A 97 6.62 -7.66 -0.17
CA PHE A 97 5.23 -7.46 -0.61
C PHE A 97 4.18 -8.08 0.32
N GLY A 98 4.60 -8.79 1.37
CA GLY A 98 3.71 -9.53 2.28
C GLY A 98 3.37 -10.93 1.79
N PRO A 99 2.69 -11.74 2.63
CA PRO A 99 2.22 -13.08 2.28
C PRO A 99 1.06 -12.98 1.28
N GLY A 100 1.39 -12.66 0.03
CA GLY A 100 0.45 -12.47 -1.07
C GLY A 100 0.65 -13.46 -2.22
N LEU A 101 1.44 -14.52 -2.01
CA LEU A 101 1.57 -15.62 -2.96
C LEU A 101 1.26 -16.92 -2.24
N PRO A 102 0.42 -17.80 -2.80
CA PRO A 102 0.39 -19.17 -2.34
C PRO A 102 1.80 -19.73 -2.48
N ARG A 103 2.38 -20.18 -1.36
CA ARG A 103 3.52 -21.09 -1.36
C ARG A 103 3.12 -22.20 -2.33
N ALA A 104 3.85 -22.38 -3.43
CA ALA A 104 3.63 -23.52 -4.30
C ALA A 104 3.67 -24.75 -3.38
N ALA A 105 2.49 -25.35 -3.16
CA ALA A 105 2.38 -26.53 -2.36
C ALA A 105 3.36 -27.52 -2.97
N ALA A 106 4.28 -28.01 -2.13
CA ALA A 106 5.21 -29.04 -2.52
C ALA A 106 4.43 -30.10 -3.30
N ALA A 107 4.83 -30.32 -4.55
CA ALA A 107 4.35 -31.46 -5.32
C ALA A 107 4.62 -32.67 -4.45
N THR A 108 3.53 -33.25 -3.93
CA THR A 108 3.57 -34.51 -3.21
C THR A 108 3.63 -35.55 -4.30
N ASP A 109 4.76 -36.25 -4.40
CA ASP A 109 4.85 -37.56 -5.04
C ASP A 109 5.08 -38.57 -3.91
#